data_AF-A0A0U3CKH5-F1
#
_entry.id   AF-A0A0U3CKH5-F1
#
_cell.length_a   1.000
_cell.length_b   1.000
_cell.length_c   1.000
_cell.angle_alpha   90.00
_cell.angle_beta   90.00
_cell.angle_gamma   90.00
#
_symmetry.space_group_name_H-M   'P 1'
#
loop_
_entity.id
_entity.type
_entity.pdbx_description
1 polymer ?
#
loop_
_entity_poly.entity_id
_entity_poly.type
_entity_poly.pdbx_seq_one_letter_code
_entity_poly.pdbx_strand_id
1 'polypeptide(L)'
;MDYNKIIIALVVVIVVMLAAGFLFLNPSHAKVDSRVIVTSNSTLHDGDTFAVKLTDLNNTPIANQAVNVTIIDANGGKNPQVVNTDANGYGSLQLNGLTPGEYTFNITYGGNENYTDCNFTQKITIEKPVTSSNSNAVSSSQPSDWVDSNGVPHFYENGKEYVGSRDGQHMDIATSNYVREHGMA
;
A
#
# COMPACT_ATOMS: atom_id res chain seq x y z
N MET A 1 -53.99 65.54 6.74
CA MET A 1 -52.85 64.59 6.76
C MET A 1 -51.68 65.30 6.13
N ASP A 2 -50.60 65.51 6.87
CA ASP A 2 -49.43 66.25 6.37
C ASP A 2 -48.65 65.35 5.43
N TYR A 3 -48.69 65.65 4.13
CA TYR A 3 -48.01 64.85 3.10
C TYR A 3 -46.52 64.63 3.42
N ASN A 4 -45.87 65.60 4.06
CA ASN A 4 -44.47 65.48 4.48
C ASN A 4 -44.25 64.36 5.52
N LYS A 5 -45.19 64.17 6.47
CA LYS A 5 -45.10 63.10 7.47
C LYS A 5 -45.33 61.73 6.82
N ILE A 6 -46.22 61.67 5.83
CA ILE A 6 -46.49 60.45 5.04
C ILE A 6 -45.26 60.08 4.20
N ILE A 7 -44.65 61.06 3.52
CA ILE A 7 -43.45 60.84 2.71
C ILE A 7 -42.28 60.36 3.57
N ILE A 8 -42.04 61.00 4.72
CA ILE A 8 -40.97 60.58 5.65
C ILE A 8 -41.22 59.15 6.16
N ALA A 9 -42.45 58.82 6.55
CA ALA A 9 -42.80 57.47 6.99
C ALA A 9 -42.55 56.41 5.91
N LEU A 10 -42.90 56.69 4.65
CA LEU A 10 -42.65 55.78 3.53
C LEU A 10 -41.16 55.59 3.25
N VAL A 11 -40.35 56.65 3.30
CA VAL A 11 -38.90 56.56 3.10
C VAL A 11 -38.26 55.71 4.20
N VAL A 12 -38.65 55.90 5.46
CA VAL A 12 -38.14 55.08 6.58
C VAL A 12 -38.50 53.61 6.39
N VAL A 13 -39.73 53.31 5.98
CA VAL A 13 -40.15 51.93 5.70
C VAL A 13 -39.33 51.30 4.56
N ILE A 14 -39.09 52.04 3.48
CA ILE A 14 -38.29 51.56 2.34
C ILE A 14 -36.84 51.30 2.76
N VAL A 15 -36.23 52.20 3.53
CA VAL A 15 -34.85 52.04 4.02
C VAL A 15 -34.72 50.82 4.94
N VAL A 16 -35.70 50.59 5.82
CA VAL A 16 -35.76 49.40 6.67
C VAL A 16 -35.92 48.12 5.83
N MET A 17 -36.75 48.14 4.79
CA MET A 17 -36.92 47.00 3.89
C MET A 17 -35.67 46.69 3.05
N LEU A 18 -34.95 47.72 2.60
CA LEU A 18 -33.68 47.53 1.88
C LEU A 18 -32.57 46.98 2.80
N ALA A 19 -32.48 47.49 4.03
CA ALA A 19 -31.52 47.01 5.02
C ALA A 19 -31.83 45.55 5.45
N ALA A 20 -33.11 45.23 5.66
CA ALA A 20 -33.55 43.86 5.92
C ALA A 20 -33.27 42.95 4.72
N GLY A 21 -33.64 43.38 3.51
CA GLY A 21 -33.36 42.65 2.27
C GLY A 21 -31.87 42.33 2.09
N PHE A 22 -30.98 43.28 2.38
CA PHE A 22 -29.53 43.06 2.33
C PHE A 22 -29.03 41.98 3.31
N LEU A 23 -29.63 41.88 4.50
CA LEU A 23 -29.33 40.81 5.46
C LEU A 23 -29.80 39.43 4.98
N PHE A 24 -30.91 39.36 4.24
CA PHE A 24 -31.48 38.10 3.73
C PHE A 24 -30.89 37.66 2.37
N LEU A 25 -30.09 38.49 1.71
CA LEU A 25 -29.51 38.23 0.38
C LEU A 25 -28.07 37.70 0.41
N ASN A 26 -27.55 37.28 1.57
CA ASN A 26 -26.33 36.49 1.63
C ASN A 26 -26.71 34.99 1.65
N PRO A 27 -26.87 34.31 0.50
CA PRO A 27 -26.98 32.87 0.51
C PRO A 27 -25.64 32.33 1.01
N SER A 28 -25.61 31.85 2.25
CA SER A 28 -24.64 30.83 2.63
C SER A 28 -24.85 29.69 1.66
N HIS A 29 -23.99 29.56 0.65
CA HIS A 29 -24.05 28.45 -0.29
C HIS A 29 -23.96 27.17 0.54
N ALA A 30 -25.02 26.36 0.49
CA ALA A 30 -25.00 25.07 1.17
C ALA A 30 -23.80 24.27 0.64
N LYS A 31 -23.04 23.68 1.56
CA LYS A 31 -21.87 22.87 1.20
C LYS A 31 -22.31 21.64 0.41
N VAL A 32 -21.46 21.19 -0.50
CA VAL A 32 -21.63 19.96 -1.27
C VAL A 32 -21.19 18.77 -0.43
N ASP A 33 -21.95 17.68 -0.48
CA ASP A 33 -21.62 16.49 0.29
C ASP A 33 -20.39 15.76 -0.24
N SER A 34 -19.45 15.45 0.67
CA SER A 34 -18.21 14.74 0.37
C SER A 34 -18.31 13.25 0.68
N ARG A 35 -17.45 12.46 0.03
CA ARG A 35 -17.27 11.04 0.28
C ARG A 35 -15.81 10.62 0.09
N VAL A 36 -15.32 9.81 1.00
CA VAL A 36 -14.06 9.07 0.84
C VAL A 36 -14.36 7.67 0.32
N ILE A 37 -13.54 7.19 -0.60
CA ILE A 37 -13.57 5.83 -1.15
C ILE A 37 -12.18 5.22 -0.93
N VAL A 38 -12.08 4.04 -0.33
CA VAL A 38 -10.83 3.29 -0.26
C VAL A 38 -10.66 2.50 -1.56
N THR A 39 -9.53 2.67 -2.23
CA THR A 39 -9.24 1.99 -3.51
C THR A 39 -8.22 0.87 -3.36
N SER A 40 -7.55 0.76 -2.23
CA SER A 40 -6.68 -0.36 -1.90
C SER A 40 -7.47 -1.63 -1.56
N ASN A 41 -6.81 -2.77 -1.72
CA ASN A 41 -7.32 -4.07 -1.28
C ASN A 41 -7.47 -4.12 0.25
N SER A 42 -8.31 -5.04 0.72
CA SER A 42 -8.43 -5.35 2.16
C SER A 42 -7.24 -6.10 2.74
N THR A 43 -6.33 -6.59 1.89
CA THR A 43 -5.11 -7.30 2.29
C THR A 43 -3.92 -6.60 1.63
N LEU A 44 -2.93 -6.23 2.45
CA LEU A 44 -1.72 -5.51 2.06
C LEU A 44 -0.49 -6.10 2.77
N HIS A 45 0.70 -5.69 2.38
CA HIS A 45 1.96 -5.98 3.05
C HIS A 45 2.60 -4.70 3.59
N ASP A 46 3.55 -4.84 4.52
CA ASP A 46 4.41 -3.71 4.86
C ASP A 46 5.20 -3.24 3.63
N GLY A 47 5.29 -1.93 3.43
CA GLY A 47 5.85 -1.37 2.20
C GLY A 47 4.85 -1.24 1.04
N ASP A 48 3.60 -1.69 1.18
CA ASP A 48 2.56 -1.39 0.19
C ASP A 48 2.07 0.06 0.32
N THR A 49 1.41 0.54 -0.75
CA THR A 49 0.71 1.83 -0.75
C THR A 49 -0.77 1.65 -0.44
N PHE A 50 -1.23 2.32 0.61
CA PHE A 50 -2.65 2.51 0.90
C PHE A 50 -3.18 3.75 0.16
N ALA A 51 -4.28 3.60 -0.59
CA ALA A 51 -4.81 4.64 -1.46
C ALA A 51 -6.30 4.89 -1.19
N VAL A 52 -6.66 6.17 -1.23
CA VAL A 52 -8.03 6.67 -1.09
C VAL A 52 -8.35 7.66 -2.19
N LYS A 53 -9.64 7.83 -2.48
CA LYS A 53 -10.16 8.89 -3.35
C LYS A 53 -11.18 9.72 -2.60
N LEU A 54 -11.06 11.04 -2.66
CA LEU A 54 -12.03 11.99 -2.15
C LEU A 54 -12.85 12.57 -3.31
N THR A 55 -14.17 12.44 -3.22
CA THR A 55 -15.11 12.95 -4.21
C THR A 55 -16.28 13.64 -3.54
N ASP A 56 -17.08 14.39 -4.32
CA ASP A 56 -18.47 14.65 -3.94
C ASP A 56 -19.34 13.39 -4.16
N LEU A 57 -20.64 13.47 -3.87
CA LEU A 57 -21.58 12.36 -4.11
C LEU A 57 -21.79 12.03 -5.60
N ASN A 58 -21.51 12.97 -6.52
CA ASN A 58 -21.58 12.78 -7.97
C ASN A 58 -20.28 12.19 -8.57
N ASN A 59 -19.30 11.83 -7.74
CA ASN A 59 -17.97 11.36 -8.13
C ASN A 59 -17.04 12.44 -8.73
N THR A 60 -17.36 13.71 -8.57
CA THR A 60 -16.44 14.81 -8.92
C THR A 60 -15.27 14.77 -7.94
N PRO A 61 -14.01 14.73 -8.41
CA PRO A 61 -12.85 14.69 -7.53
C PRO A 61 -12.68 15.98 -6.73
N ILE A 62 -12.26 15.84 -5.47
CA ILE A 62 -11.93 16.97 -4.60
C ILE A 62 -10.41 16.97 -4.37
N ALA A 63 -9.73 17.89 -5.05
CA ALA A 63 -8.27 17.98 -5.10
C ALA A 63 -7.67 18.84 -3.98
N ASN A 64 -6.39 18.63 -3.69
CA ASN A 64 -5.56 19.40 -2.75
C ASN A 64 -6.09 19.44 -1.31
N GLN A 65 -6.82 18.42 -0.89
CA GLN A 65 -7.41 18.34 0.45
C GLN A 65 -6.59 17.41 1.34
N ALA A 66 -6.41 17.82 2.60
CA ALA A 66 -5.83 16.99 3.64
C ALA A 66 -6.88 15.97 4.13
N VAL A 67 -6.55 14.69 4.01
CA VAL A 67 -7.33 13.56 4.49
C VAL A 67 -6.53 12.85 5.58
N ASN A 68 -7.12 12.73 6.77
CA ASN A 68 -6.48 12.05 7.89
C ASN A 68 -6.75 10.55 7.78
N VAL A 69 -5.71 9.74 7.98
CA VAL A 69 -5.78 8.28 8.03
C VAL A 69 -5.22 7.85 9.37
N THR A 70 -6.07 7.35 10.26
CA THR A 70 -5.63 6.79 11.55
C THR A 70 -5.59 5.28 11.44
N ILE A 71 -4.38 4.72 11.52
CA ILE A 71 -4.15 3.27 11.55
C ILE A 71 -4.26 2.82 13.00
N ILE A 72 -5.16 1.87 13.28
CA ILE A 72 -5.44 1.38 14.62
C ILE A 72 -5.09 -0.11 14.68
N ASP A 73 -4.18 -0.48 15.57
CA ASP A 73 -3.81 -1.89 15.79
C ASP A 73 -4.86 -2.64 16.63
N ALA A 74 -4.72 -3.97 16.71
CA ALA A 74 -5.63 -4.82 17.48
C ALA A 74 -5.70 -4.52 18.98
N ASN A 75 -4.66 -3.86 19.54
CA ASN A 75 -4.62 -3.43 20.94
C ASN A 75 -5.20 -2.02 21.13
N GLY A 76 -5.66 -1.37 20.05
CA GLY A 76 -6.20 -0.02 20.06
C GLY A 76 -5.13 1.09 19.97
N GLY A 77 -3.86 0.74 19.74
CA GLY A 77 -2.79 1.68 19.46
C GLY A 77 -3.08 2.45 18.17
N LYS A 78 -2.92 3.78 18.19
CA LYS A 78 -3.28 4.67 17.09
C LYS A 78 -2.05 5.32 16.47
N ASN A 79 -1.96 5.26 15.15
CA ASN A 79 -0.95 5.93 14.35
C ASN A 79 -1.65 6.88 13.34
N PRO A 80 -1.81 8.17 13.67
CA PRO A 80 -2.41 9.15 12.77
C PRO A 80 -1.42 9.56 11.67
N GLN A 81 -1.92 9.58 10.43
CA GLN A 81 -1.20 9.98 9.22
C GLN A 81 -2.08 10.96 8.44
N VAL A 82 -1.46 11.74 7.54
CA VAL A 82 -2.17 12.69 6.67
C VAL A 82 -1.71 12.47 5.24
N VAL A 83 -2.65 12.41 4.31
CA VAL A 83 -2.39 12.42 2.87
C VAL A 83 -3.09 13.62 2.23
N ASN A 84 -2.47 14.20 1.21
CA ASN A 84 -3.10 15.26 0.41
C ASN A 84 -3.61 14.66 -0.90
N THR A 85 -4.82 15.02 -1.30
CA THR A 85 -5.39 14.57 -2.57
C THR A 85 -4.75 15.29 -3.76
N ASP A 86 -4.51 14.57 -4.84
CA ASP A 86 -4.04 15.13 -6.11
C ASP A 86 -5.19 15.78 -6.91
N ALA A 87 -4.89 16.25 -8.13
CA ALA A 87 -5.87 16.86 -9.04
C ALA A 87 -7.07 15.94 -9.38
N ASN A 88 -6.89 14.62 -9.24
CA ASN A 88 -7.91 13.60 -9.50
C ASN A 88 -8.59 13.11 -8.20
N GLY A 89 -8.31 13.76 -7.07
CA GLY A 89 -8.88 13.44 -5.76
C GLY A 89 -8.20 12.26 -5.06
N TYR A 90 -7.08 11.73 -5.55
CA TYR A 90 -6.41 10.57 -4.96
C TYR A 90 -5.38 10.97 -3.91
N GLY A 91 -5.41 10.33 -2.74
CA GLY A 91 -4.37 10.41 -1.72
C GLY A 91 -3.70 9.06 -1.52
N SER A 92 -2.38 9.05 -1.32
CA SER A 92 -1.59 7.83 -1.17
C SER A 92 -0.72 7.90 0.08
N LEU A 93 -0.73 6.82 0.87
CA LEU A 93 0.05 6.63 2.08
C LEU A 93 0.96 5.41 1.91
N GLN A 94 2.27 5.63 1.99
CA GLN A 94 3.25 4.56 2.05
C GLN A 94 3.22 3.91 3.44
N LEU A 95 2.89 2.63 3.52
CA LEU A 95 2.93 1.88 4.78
C LEU A 95 4.38 1.53 5.12
N ASN A 96 4.76 1.71 6.39
CA ASN A 96 6.10 1.42 6.88
C ASN A 96 6.05 0.92 8.33
N GLY A 97 6.73 -0.19 8.61
CA GLY A 97 6.89 -0.71 9.96
C GLY A 97 5.61 -1.33 10.54
N LEU A 98 4.69 -1.79 9.70
CA LEU A 98 3.51 -2.52 10.16
C LEU A 98 3.82 -4.01 10.30
N THR A 99 3.62 -4.56 11.49
CA THR A 99 3.72 -6.00 11.71
C THR A 99 2.51 -6.72 11.12
N PRO A 100 2.64 -7.99 10.70
CA PRO A 100 1.50 -8.76 10.22
C PRO A 100 0.37 -8.87 11.25
N GLY A 101 -0.87 -8.64 10.83
CA GLY A 101 -2.05 -8.63 11.70
C GLY A 101 -3.23 -7.85 11.12
N GLU A 102 -4.33 -7.78 11.87
CA GLU A 102 -5.50 -6.98 11.52
C GLU A 102 -5.37 -5.55 12.05
N TYR A 103 -5.70 -4.59 11.18
CA TYR A 103 -5.73 -3.16 11.51
C TYR A 103 -7.08 -2.57 11.11
N THR A 104 -7.50 -1.54 11.85
CA THR A 104 -8.63 -0.69 11.46
C THR A 104 -8.10 0.64 10.97
N PHE A 105 -8.39 0.97 9.71
CA PHE A 105 -8.05 2.26 9.12
C PHE A 105 -9.29 3.15 9.23
N ASN A 106 -9.17 4.24 9.99
CA ASN A 106 -10.20 5.28 10.08
C ASN A 106 -9.77 6.48 9.25
N ILE A 107 -10.53 6.82 8.22
CA ILE A 107 -10.22 7.88 7.27
C ILE A 107 -11.21 9.01 7.48
N THR A 108 -10.72 10.23 7.68
CA THR A 108 -11.57 11.41 7.90
C THR A 108 -11.12 12.59 7.05
N TYR A 109 -12.10 13.27 6.47
CA TYR A 109 -11.94 14.55 5.83
C TYR A 109 -12.77 15.59 6.59
N GLY A 110 -12.15 16.67 7.07
CA GLY A 110 -12.79 17.67 7.92
C GLY A 110 -13.71 18.65 7.21
N GLY A 111 -13.87 18.53 5.89
CA GLY A 111 -14.62 19.51 5.09
C GLY A 111 -13.85 20.81 4.86
N ASN A 112 -14.48 21.73 4.12
CA ASN A 112 -14.01 23.11 3.94
C ASN A 112 -15.22 24.05 3.72
N GLU A 113 -15.01 25.25 3.19
CA GLU A 113 -16.09 26.22 2.91
C GLU A 113 -17.10 25.70 1.88
N ASN A 114 -16.68 24.84 0.96
CA ASN A 114 -17.49 24.34 -0.16
C ASN A 114 -18.01 22.92 0.05
N TYR A 115 -17.39 22.14 0.92
CA TYR A 115 -17.60 20.70 1.04
C TYR A 115 -17.82 20.28 2.50
N THR A 116 -18.76 19.36 2.74
CA THR A 116 -18.99 18.80 4.08
C THR A 116 -17.86 17.86 4.52
N ASP A 117 -17.75 17.63 5.82
CA ASP A 117 -16.88 16.59 6.37
C ASP A 117 -17.44 15.19 6.06
N CYS A 118 -16.56 14.19 6.02
CA CYS A 118 -16.96 12.81 5.88
C CYS A 118 -15.94 11.86 6.53
N ASN A 119 -16.39 10.65 6.83
CA ASN A 119 -15.54 9.61 7.37
C ASN A 119 -15.81 8.25 6.70
N PHE A 120 -14.82 7.37 6.76
CA PHE A 120 -14.92 5.98 6.32
C PHE A 120 -14.01 5.11 7.18
N THR A 121 -14.43 3.88 7.47
CA THR A 121 -13.64 2.93 8.25
C THR A 121 -13.55 1.60 7.50
N GLN A 122 -12.34 1.05 7.40
CA GLN A 122 -12.07 -0.22 6.73
C GLN A 122 -11.13 -1.07 7.59
N LYS A 123 -11.43 -2.38 7.68
CA LYS A 123 -10.47 -3.35 8.19
C LYS A 123 -9.50 -3.75 7.10
N ILE A 124 -8.21 -3.74 7.41
CA ILE A 124 -7.11 -4.11 6.54
C ILE A 124 -6.28 -5.18 7.23
N THR A 125 -5.99 -6.27 6.53
CA THR A 125 -5.06 -7.31 6.99
C THR A 125 -3.67 -7.02 6.41
N ILE A 126 -2.68 -6.89 7.28
CA ILE A 126 -1.27 -6.86 6.88
C ILE A 126 -0.73 -8.29 6.93
N GLU A 127 -0.32 -8.82 5.79
CA GLU A 127 0.26 -10.15 5.69
C GLU A 127 1.78 -10.14 5.84
N LYS A 128 2.34 -11.30 6.16
CA LYS A 128 3.79 -11.49 6.16
C LYS A 128 4.31 -11.23 4.75
N PRO A 129 5.44 -10.50 4.59
CA PRO A 129 6.07 -10.39 3.28
C PRO A 129 6.31 -11.79 2.74
N VAL A 130 5.99 -11.99 1.46
CA VAL A 130 6.23 -13.26 0.79
C VAL A 130 7.74 -13.43 0.71
N THR A 131 8.32 -14.15 1.67
CA THR A 131 9.70 -14.59 1.55
C THR A 131 9.70 -15.58 0.40
N SER A 132 9.99 -15.10 -0.82
CA SER A 132 10.49 -15.97 -1.87
C SER A 132 11.83 -16.50 -1.40
N SER A 133 11.81 -17.51 -0.53
CA SER A 133 12.93 -18.41 -0.37
C SER A 133 13.05 -19.15 -1.69
N ASN A 134 13.71 -18.53 -2.67
CA ASN A 134 14.30 -19.28 -3.76
C ASN A 134 15.48 -20.06 -3.14
N SER A 135 15.17 -21.12 -2.40
CA SER A 135 16.16 -22.06 -1.91
C SER A 135 16.60 -22.97 -3.05
N ASN A 136 17.20 -22.37 -4.08
CA ASN A 136 18.08 -23.05 -5.01
C ASN A 136 19.47 -22.38 -4.96
N ALA A 137 19.91 -21.96 -3.78
CA ALA A 137 21.34 -21.90 -3.50
C ALA A 137 21.77 -23.30 -3.06
N VAL A 138 21.87 -24.23 -4.03
CA VAL A 138 22.77 -25.38 -3.87
C VAL A 138 24.16 -24.78 -3.87
N SER A 139 24.63 -24.37 -2.68
CA SER A 139 26.03 -24.11 -2.44
C SER A 139 26.70 -25.48 -2.36
N SER A 140 26.83 -26.15 -3.51
CA SER A 140 27.71 -27.29 -3.61
C SER A 140 29.12 -26.73 -3.73
N SER A 141 29.85 -26.74 -2.62
CA SER A 141 31.31 -26.86 -2.67
C SER A 141 31.67 -28.24 -3.22
N GLN A 142 31.24 -28.55 -4.44
CA GLN A 142 31.59 -29.76 -5.13
C GLN A 142 32.99 -29.54 -5.70
N PRO A 143 33.97 -30.40 -5.39
CA PRO A 143 35.28 -30.32 -6.02
C PRO A 143 35.14 -30.37 -7.55
N SER A 144 35.97 -29.61 -8.25
CA SER A 144 35.99 -29.58 -9.71
C SER A 144 36.51 -30.91 -10.26
N ASP A 145 35.94 -31.35 -11.37
CA ASP A 145 36.47 -32.47 -12.17
C ASP A 145 37.95 -32.21 -12.53
N TRP A 146 38.78 -33.25 -12.44
CA TRP A 146 40.22 -33.16 -12.69
C TRP A 146 40.71 -34.33 -13.55
N VAL A 147 41.86 -34.17 -14.21
CA VAL A 147 42.51 -35.25 -14.97
C VAL A 147 43.84 -35.56 -14.28
N ASP A 148 44.09 -36.83 -14.01
CA ASP A 148 45.32 -37.24 -13.35
C ASP A 148 46.53 -37.25 -14.28
N SER A 149 47.72 -37.49 -13.72
CA SER A 149 48.97 -37.53 -14.48
C SER A 149 49.05 -38.66 -15.50
N ASN A 150 48.12 -39.63 -15.45
CA ASN A 150 48.00 -40.73 -16.40
C ASN A 150 46.93 -40.46 -17.46
N GLY A 151 46.31 -39.28 -17.45
CA GLY A 151 45.29 -38.87 -18.41
C GLY A 151 43.89 -39.40 -18.09
N VAL A 152 43.64 -39.91 -16.88
CA VAL A 152 42.33 -40.44 -16.49
C VAL A 152 41.46 -39.32 -15.90
N PRO A 153 40.24 -39.09 -16.41
CA PRO A 153 39.32 -38.12 -15.83
C PRO A 153 38.68 -38.63 -14.54
N HIS A 154 38.62 -37.74 -13.54
CA HIS A 154 37.95 -37.88 -12.26
C HIS A 154 36.86 -36.82 -12.16
N PHE A 155 35.65 -37.23 -11.81
CA PHE A 155 34.52 -36.32 -11.65
C PHE A 155 33.80 -36.50 -10.34
N TYR A 156 33.20 -35.42 -9.85
CA TYR A 156 32.41 -35.44 -8.63
C TYR A 156 30.91 -35.38 -8.94
N GLU A 157 30.14 -36.20 -8.24
CA GLU A 157 28.67 -36.17 -8.30
C GLU A 157 28.10 -36.49 -6.92
N ASN A 158 27.24 -35.59 -6.40
CA ASN A 158 26.67 -35.71 -5.06
C ASN A 158 27.73 -35.92 -3.95
N GLY A 159 28.91 -35.32 -4.12
CA GLY A 159 30.03 -35.41 -3.16
C GLY A 159 30.83 -36.72 -3.19
N LYS A 160 30.60 -37.61 -4.17
CA LYS A 160 31.41 -38.81 -4.40
C LYS A 160 32.27 -38.64 -5.66
N GLU A 161 33.49 -39.17 -5.63
CA GLU A 161 34.40 -39.21 -6.77
C GLU A 161 34.16 -40.45 -7.64
N TYR A 162 34.22 -40.25 -8.95
CA TYR A 162 34.08 -41.28 -9.96
C TYR A 162 35.22 -41.16 -10.96
N VAL A 163 35.75 -42.30 -11.40
CA VAL A 163 36.84 -42.39 -12.37
C VAL A 163 36.27 -42.86 -13.70
N GLY A 164 36.41 -42.06 -14.77
CA GLY A 164 35.91 -42.41 -16.10
C GLY A 164 35.29 -41.24 -16.85
N SER A 165 34.82 -41.51 -18.08
CA SER A 165 34.21 -40.48 -18.93
C SER A 165 32.69 -40.44 -18.75
N ARG A 166 32.10 -39.24 -18.71
CA ARG A 166 30.64 -39.04 -18.78
C ARG A 166 30.18 -39.20 -20.23
N ASP A 167 30.06 -40.44 -20.71
CA ASP A 167 29.41 -40.71 -21.99
C ASP A 167 28.02 -41.29 -21.76
N GLY A 168 27.03 -40.70 -22.43
CA GLY A 168 25.70 -40.44 -21.89
C GLY A 168 24.80 -41.62 -21.52
N GLN A 169 25.22 -42.89 -21.58
CA GLN A 169 24.39 -44.03 -21.12
C GLN A 169 25.14 -45.26 -20.57
N HIS A 170 26.47 -45.31 -20.49
CA HIS A 170 27.17 -46.48 -19.94
C HIS A 170 28.42 -46.08 -19.15
N MET A 171 28.47 -46.47 -17.86
CA MET A 171 29.66 -46.35 -17.02
C MET A 171 30.69 -47.39 -17.48
N ASP A 172 31.56 -47.03 -18.42
CA ASP A 172 32.72 -47.85 -18.73
C ASP A 172 33.72 -47.73 -17.57
N ILE A 173 33.59 -48.65 -16.61
CA ILE A 173 34.68 -48.95 -15.67
C ILE A 173 35.80 -49.52 -16.52
N ALA A 174 36.78 -48.69 -16.88
CA ALA A 174 38.02 -49.16 -17.47
C ALA A 174 38.65 -50.16 -16.47
N THR A 175 38.53 -51.43 -16.79
CA THR A 175 39.08 -52.53 -16.02
C THR A 175 40.61 -52.46 -16.04
N SER A 176 41.24 -52.21 -14.89
CA SER A 176 42.44 -52.96 -14.49
C SER A 176 42.80 -52.74 -13.02
N ASN A 177 42.51 -53.77 -12.21
CA ASN A 177 43.30 -54.24 -11.07
C ASN A 177 43.75 -53.23 -9.99
N TYR A 178 42.94 -53.10 -8.93
CA TYR A 178 43.47 -53.23 -7.56
C TYR A 178 42.35 -53.57 -6.56
N VAL A 179 41.94 -54.84 -6.52
CA VAL A 179 41.37 -55.38 -5.28
C VAL A 179 42.55 -55.69 -4.38
N ARG A 180 42.81 -54.83 -3.38
CA ARG A 180 43.47 -55.28 -2.16
C ARG A 180 42.49 -55.06 -1.02
N GLU A 181 41.71 -56.09 -0.74
CA GLU A 181 41.18 -56.27 0.59
C GLU A 181 42.36 -56.33 1.56
N HIS A 182 42.37 -55.45 2.57
CA HIS A 182 42.79 -55.83 3.90
C HIS A 182 41.90 -55.06 4.88
N GLY A 183 40.91 -55.77 5.41
CA GLY A 183 40.37 -55.44 6.70
C GLY A 183 41.34 -55.85 7.81
N MET A 184 41.18 -55.14 8.92
CA MET A 184 41.54 -55.44 10.31
C MET A 184 42.76 -54.70 10.90
N ALA A 185 42.42 -54.03 12.02
CA ALA A 185 43.20 -53.34 13.04
C ALA A 185 43.38 -51.82 12.85
#